data_AF-A0A524E4P6-F1
#
_entry.id   AF-A0A524E4P6-F1
#
_cell.length_a   1.000
_cell.length_b   1.000
_cell.length_c   1.000
_cell.angle_alpha   90.00
_cell.angle_beta   90.00
_cell.angle_gamma   90.00
#
_symmetry.space_group_name_H-M   'P 1'
#
loop_
_entity.id
_entity.type
_entity.pdbx_description
1 polymer ?
#
loop_
_entity_poly.entity_id
_entity_poly.type
_entity_poly.pdbx_seq_one_letter_code
_entity_poly.pdbx_strand_id
1 'polypeptide(L)'
;MEEKDSKEESKKKVLHLEGCSFFIDTNNLVNFSMISPIIEKFDKDALSRINHVIHGIKFYVGGHQWHESEIGYVKFPTYELNLNTRTLLVYLSRIFQLGYKRWMKLPYGALKRYIWESFCHEIIMMLTHVIRLDLSLADKVKTSYLSVLDNYTKEIVNNLFNHIPQDLPRVNFIKINNMLWHEPVPENLGFLNVLYLREIVQLKKAISRTKTSHFEKTKIFNELRKIKLGYKYEYNLSELINYCIHSEYFEKVFANNSGAYQKIRREFFYKAKRLILNLFKEYEITQELHKYKDASNRTHFFLSHETFERVKSACLQSCIAKIKNNIIEIYERFRNFYSKCPICNREGINQTTCEKIFFSSKYSYFKEILIDKMNDFDSMDELNDSIIYFGIPCESCFQFTKNIQGKYSEFNQMQKFILKYGTCPVCGKKNHADYLISFYHDASKKELRDYLIKIMKIPEKMRKFNLNIGIPCCNCFEQVFSEEPNCVISNR
;
A
#
# COMPACT_ATOMS: atom_id res chain seq x y z
N MET A 1 13.32 47.44 -51.89
CA MET A 1 13.46 48.24 -50.66
C MET A 1 12.53 47.60 -49.64
N GLU A 2 12.88 46.42 -49.13
CA GLU A 2 13.64 46.23 -47.88
C GLU A 2 12.89 46.80 -46.66
N GLU A 3 11.84 46.10 -46.26
CA GLU A 3 11.37 46.09 -44.88
C GLU A 3 12.46 45.42 -44.04
N LYS A 4 13.19 46.24 -43.28
CA LYS A 4 14.10 45.77 -42.25
C LYS A 4 13.27 45.21 -41.10
N ASP A 5 13.20 43.88 -41.03
CA ASP A 5 12.88 43.13 -39.82
C ASP A 5 13.76 43.64 -38.67
N SER A 6 13.18 44.43 -37.79
CA SER A 6 13.76 44.71 -36.48
C SER A 6 13.72 43.41 -35.68
N LYS A 7 14.85 42.69 -35.67
CA LYS A 7 15.13 41.66 -34.66
C LYS A 7 15.05 42.33 -33.29
N GLU A 8 13.89 42.26 -32.65
CA GLU A 8 13.75 42.47 -31.21
C GLU A 8 14.70 41.48 -30.53
N GLU A 9 15.85 41.98 -30.06
CA GLU A 9 16.68 41.25 -29.11
C GLU A 9 15.77 40.87 -27.94
N SER A 10 15.44 39.58 -27.85
CA SER A 10 14.67 39.04 -26.74
C SER A 10 15.49 39.25 -25.46
N LYS A 11 15.27 40.39 -24.79
CA LYS A 11 15.95 40.75 -23.53
C LYS A 11 15.84 39.56 -22.58
N LYS A 12 16.98 38.98 -22.21
CA LYS A 12 17.06 37.92 -21.20
C LYS A 12 16.30 38.41 -19.96
N LYS A 13 15.20 37.74 -19.60
CA LYS A 13 14.38 38.07 -18.43
C LYS A 13 15.08 37.57 -17.18
N VAL A 14 16.14 38.27 -16.78
CA VAL A 14 16.70 38.19 -15.43
C VAL A 14 15.80 39.03 -14.54
N LEU A 15 15.24 38.43 -13.51
CA LEU A 15 14.30 39.09 -12.59
C LEU A 15 14.75 38.90 -11.15
N HIS A 16 14.43 39.89 -10.31
CA HIS A 16 14.59 39.85 -8.86
C HIS A 16 13.20 39.82 -8.24
N LEU A 17 12.92 38.79 -7.42
CA LEU A 17 11.70 38.71 -6.61
C LEU A 17 11.80 39.70 -5.44
N GLU A 18 10.65 40.22 -5.00
CA GLU A 18 10.60 41.01 -3.78
C GLU A 18 11.14 40.19 -2.60
N GLY A 19 12.07 40.78 -1.84
CA GLY A 19 12.75 40.09 -0.73
C GLY A 19 13.88 39.15 -1.14
N CYS A 20 14.17 38.96 -2.44
CA CYS A 20 15.30 38.16 -2.92
C CYS A 20 16.46 39.04 -3.42
N SER A 21 17.68 38.81 -2.90
CA SER A 21 18.90 39.44 -3.42
C SER A 21 19.50 38.68 -4.60
N PHE A 22 19.21 37.38 -4.73
CA PHE A 22 19.67 36.55 -5.84
C PHE A 22 18.81 36.75 -7.08
N PHE A 23 19.40 36.54 -8.27
CA PHE A 23 18.67 36.63 -9.53
C PHE A 23 17.97 35.32 -9.91
N ILE A 24 16.88 35.41 -10.66
CA ILE A 24 16.24 34.24 -11.29
C ILE A 24 16.30 34.43 -12.81
N ASP A 25 17.14 33.64 -13.46
CA ASP A 25 17.23 33.57 -14.91
C ASP A 25 16.39 32.40 -15.41
N THR A 26 15.16 32.73 -15.81
CA THR A 26 14.21 31.75 -16.34
C THR A 26 14.63 31.21 -17.71
N ASN A 27 15.49 31.92 -18.44
CA ASN A 27 15.84 31.65 -19.84
C ASN A 27 14.61 31.37 -20.74
N ASN A 28 13.46 32.00 -20.43
CA ASN A 28 12.15 31.72 -21.02
C ASN A 28 11.68 30.24 -20.92
N LEU A 29 12.31 29.43 -20.07
CA LEU A 29 11.98 28.02 -19.85
C LEU A 29 10.91 27.82 -18.77
N VAL A 30 10.77 28.75 -17.84
CA VAL A 30 9.70 28.73 -16.82
C VAL A 30 9.08 30.10 -16.72
N ASN A 31 7.80 30.16 -16.38
CA ASN A 31 7.15 31.43 -16.09
C ASN A 31 7.50 31.85 -14.65
N PHE A 32 7.77 33.13 -14.43
CA PHE A 32 8.07 33.67 -13.11
C PHE A 32 6.94 33.45 -12.10
N SER A 33 5.68 33.47 -12.56
CA SER A 33 4.50 33.12 -11.76
C SER A 33 4.53 31.70 -11.21
N MET A 34 5.41 30.82 -11.70
CA MET A 34 5.63 29.49 -11.15
C MET A 34 6.58 29.50 -9.95
N ILE A 35 7.48 30.48 -9.85
CA ILE A 35 8.50 30.55 -8.79
C ILE A 35 8.03 31.40 -7.63
N SER A 36 7.36 32.53 -7.90
CA SER A 36 6.86 33.46 -6.87
C SER A 36 6.10 32.73 -5.75
N PRO A 37 5.09 31.89 -6.06
CA PRO A 37 4.30 31.22 -5.04
C PRO A 37 5.12 30.26 -4.17
N ILE A 38 6.26 29.76 -4.64
CA ILE A 38 7.14 28.87 -3.88
C ILE A 38 8.00 29.69 -2.91
N ILE A 39 8.62 30.77 -3.42
CA ILE A 39 9.49 31.65 -2.62
C ILE A 39 8.71 32.33 -1.50
N GLU A 40 7.48 32.79 -1.79
CA GLU A 40 6.61 33.45 -0.82
C GLU A 40 6.21 32.57 0.38
N LYS A 41 6.37 31.24 0.30
CA LYS A 41 6.09 30.35 1.45
C LYS A 41 7.27 30.18 2.40
N PHE A 42 8.47 30.63 2.02
CA PHE A 42 9.62 30.62 2.92
C PHE A 42 9.50 31.78 3.91
N ASP A 43 9.67 31.48 5.21
CA ASP A 43 9.68 32.51 6.24
C ASP A 43 10.91 33.44 6.04
N LYS A 44 10.83 34.68 6.56
CA LYS A 44 11.82 35.73 6.31
C LYS A 44 13.25 35.32 6.67
N ASP A 45 13.45 34.59 7.76
CA ASP A 45 14.78 34.15 8.20
C ASP A 45 15.38 33.12 7.23
N ALA A 46 14.55 32.19 6.74
CA ALA A 46 14.96 31.22 5.74
C ALA A 46 15.32 31.92 4.42
N LEU A 47 14.51 32.89 3.99
CA LEU A 47 14.77 33.67 2.78
C LEU A 47 16.05 34.51 2.90
N SER A 48 16.27 35.14 4.06
CA SER A 48 17.50 35.88 4.38
C SER A 48 18.73 34.97 4.29
N ARG A 49 18.64 33.74 4.82
CA ARG A 49 19.71 32.76 4.69
C ARG A 49 19.92 32.32 3.23
N ILE A 50 18.87 32.10 2.45
CA ILE A 50 18.98 31.78 1.02
C ILE A 50 19.70 32.93 0.29
N ASN A 51 19.28 34.17 0.50
CA ASN A 51 19.90 35.38 -0.06
C ASN A 51 21.39 35.48 0.24
N HIS A 52 21.80 35.05 1.43
CA HIS A 52 23.20 35.00 1.81
C HIS A 52 23.95 33.84 1.15
N VAL A 53 23.29 32.72 0.86
CA VAL A 53 23.91 31.48 0.37
C VAL A 53 24.07 31.42 -1.16
N ILE A 54 23.11 31.94 -1.92
CA ILE A 54 23.12 31.84 -3.38
C ILE A 54 23.11 33.22 -4.03
N HIS A 55 23.66 33.31 -5.24
CA HIS A 55 23.62 34.53 -6.06
C HIS A 55 22.61 34.44 -7.19
N GLY A 56 22.21 33.24 -7.60
CA GLY A 56 21.13 33.10 -8.58
C GLY A 56 20.65 31.68 -8.84
N ILE A 57 19.55 31.59 -9.58
CA ILE A 57 18.93 30.36 -10.06
C ILE A 57 18.81 30.45 -11.58
N LYS A 58 19.27 29.42 -12.29
CA LYS A 58 19.16 29.27 -13.74
C LYS A 58 18.42 27.99 -14.09
N PHE A 59 17.58 28.04 -15.12
CA PHE A 59 16.86 26.87 -15.61
C PHE A 59 17.48 26.32 -16.89
N TYR A 60 17.53 25.00 -16.99
CA TYR A 60 18.02 24.26 -18.14
C TYR A 60 17.05 23.16 -18.56
N VAL A 61 17.04 22.87 -19.85
CA VAL A 61 16.21 21.81 -20.43
C VAL A 61 16.73 20.42 -20.09
N GLY A 62 18.03 20.17 -20.31
CA GLY A 62 18.57 18.82 -20.49
C GLY A 62 19.55 18.38 -19.41
N GLY A 63 19.45 17.11 -19.00
CA GLY A 63 20.40 16.45 -18.10
C GLY A 63 21.62 15.84 -18.80
N HIS A 64 22.03 16.33 -19.97
CA HIS A 64 23.33 16.02 -20.61
C HIS A 64 24.34 17.17 -20.47
N GLN A 65 23.90 18.32 -19.93
CA GLN A 65 24.71 19.49 -19.64
C GLN A 65 25.18 19.47 -18.18
N TRP A 66 25.53 18.29 -17.67
CA TRP A 66 26.15 18.22 -16.34
C TRP A 66 27.61 18.64 -16.51
N HIS A 67 28.08 19.44 -15.58
CA HIS A 67 29.46 19.91 -15.56
C HIS A 67 30.33 18.86 -14.86
N GLU A 68 30.29 17.61 -15.36
CA GLU A 68 30.91 16.44 -14.69
C GLU A 68 32.43 16.56 -14.57
N SER A 69 33.05 17.26 -15.51
CA SER A 69 34.49 17.52 -15.56
C SER A 69 34.85 18.95 -15.20
N GLU A 70 33.98 19.70 -14.52
CA GLU A 70 34.29 21.05 -14.07
C GLU A 70 34.47 21.11 -12.56
N ILE A 71 35.41 21.95 -12.13
CA ILE A 71 35.71 22.18 -10.72
C ILE A 71 34.61 23.00 -10.05
N GLY A 72 34.35 22.72 -8.78
CA GLY A 72 33.43 23.50 -7.95
C GLY A 72 31.94 23.25 -8.23
N TYR A 73 31.57 22.20 -8.96
CA TYR A 73 30.18 21.80 -9.16
C TYR A 73 29.78 20.65 -8.24
N VAL A 74 28.70 20.86 -7.50
CA VAL A 74 28.06 19.81 -6.69
C VAL A 74 26.77 19.35 -7.36
N LYS A 75 26.64 18.04 -7.56
CA LYS A 75 25.60 17.41 -8.38
C LYS A 75 24.50 16.75 -7.52
N PHE A 76 23.25 17.13 -7.77
CA PHE A 76 22.04 16.55 -7.17
C PHE A 76 21.07 16.09 -8.26
N PRO A 77 20.14 15.14 -7.99
CA PRO A 77 19.31 14.51 -9.04
C PRO A 77 18.60 15.47 -10.01
N THR A 78 18.21 16.66 -9.55
CA THR A 78 17.44 17.65 -10.31
C THR A 78 18.13 19.01 -10.48
N TYR A 79 19.29 19.23 -9.84
CA TYR A 79 20.03 20.49 -9.93
C TYR A 79 21.54 20.32 -9.70
N GLU A 80 22.31 21.31 -10.12
CA GLU A 80 23.71 21.49 -9.74
C GLU A 80 23.89 22.80 -8.96
N LEU A 81 24.87 22.83 -8.05
CA LEU A 81 25.33 24.05 -7.40
C LEU A 81 26.76 24.35 -7.88
N ASN A 82 26.93 25.48 -8.55
CA ASN A 82 28.25 26.02 -8.88
C ASN A 82 28.75 26.84 -7.69
N LEU A 83 29.76 26.36 -6.97
CA LEU A 83 30.32 27.03 -5.79
C LEU A 83 31.08 28.31 -6.12
N ASN A 84 31.66 28.41 -7.32
CA ASN A 84 32.40 29.60 -7.75
C ASN A 84 31.49 30.80 -7.94
N THR A 85 30.32 30.59 -8.53
CA THR A 85 29.33 31.66 -8.79
C THR A 85 28.19 31.68 -7.78
N ARG A 86 28.07 30.64 -6.95
CA ARG A 86 26.95 30.38 -6.04
C ARG A 86 25.61 30.37 -6.77
N THR A 87 25.62 29.82 -7.98
CA THR A 87 24.44 29.72 -8.85
C THR A 87 23.90 28.30 -8.85
N LEU A 88 22.59 28.17 -8.69
CA LEU A 88 21.86 26.91 -8.83
C LEU A 88 21.43 26.71 -10.28
N LEU A 89 21.71 25.53 -10.83
CA LEU A 89 21.34 25.14 -12.20
C LEU A 89 20.27 24.05 -12.13
N VAL A 90 19.03 24.37 -12.46
CA VAL A 90 17.86 23.48 -12.31
C VAL A 90 17.52 22.78 -13.63
N TYR A 91 17.41 21.44 -13.61
CA TYR A 91 17.16 20.63 -14.81
C TYR A 91 15.70 20.20 -14.94
N LEU A 92 14.96 20.89 -15.82
CA LEU A 92 13.53 20.67 -16.01
C LEU A 92 13.18 19.26 -16.52
N SER A 93 14.01 18.65 -17.36
CA SER A 93 13.78 17.26 -17.81
C SER A 93 13.82 16.24 -16.68
N ARG A 94 14.67 16.44 -15.66
CA ARG A 94 14.76 15.54 -14.50
C ARG A 94 13.53 15.71 -13.60
N ILE A 95 13.12 16.95 -13.34
CA ILE A 95 11.89 17.27 -12.60
C ILE A 95 10.67 16.65 -13.29
N PHE A 96 10.56 16.82 -14.62
CA PHE A 96 9.50 16.21 -15.42
C PHE A 96 9.47 14.69 -15.26
N GLN A 97 10.63 14.02 -15.36
CA GLN A 97 10.73 12.56 -15.19
C GLN A 97 10.25 12.09 -13.82
N LEU A 98 10.51 12.86 -12.75
CA LEU A 98 10.00 12.54 -11.41
C LEU A 98 8.48 12.66 -11.36
N GLY A 99 7.90 13.75 -11.86
CA GLY A 99 6.44 13.93 -11.97
C GLY A 99 5.79 12.82 -12.80
N TYR A 100 6.36 12.48 -13.95
CA TYR A 100 5.88 11.41 -14.81
C TYR A 100 5.94 10.03 -14.13
N LYS A 101 7.06 9.68 -13.47
CA LYS A 101 7.20 8.42 -12.73
C LYS A 101 6.19 8.34 -11.58
N ARG A 102 5.98 9.43 -10.83
CA ARG A 102 4.97 9.50 -9.76
C ARG A 102 3.57 9.30 -10.33
N TRP A 103 3.23 10.04 -11.37
CA TRP A 103 1.95 9.89 -12.06
C TRP A 103 1.75 8.44 -12.47
N MET A 104 2.70 7.81 -13.19
CA MET A 104 2.59 6.43 -13.67
C MET A 104 2.32 5.40 -12.56
N LYS A 105 2.89 5.57 -11.37
CA LYS A 105 2.68 4.68 -10.21
C LYS A 105 1.29 4.82 -9.57
N LEU A 106 0.68 6.01 -9.60
CA LEU A 106 -0.56 6.29 -8.87
C LEU A 106 -1.81 6.11 -9.76
N PRO A 107 -2.94 5.58 -9.25
CA PRO A 107 -4.10 5.26 -10.09
C PRO A 107 -5.07 6.43 -10.33
N TYR A 108 -4.68 7.64 -9.97
CA TYR A 108 -5.50 8.86 -10.04
C TYR A 108 -4.67 10.12 -10.31
N GLY A 109 -5.35 11.19 -10.74
CA GLY A 109 -4.77 12.52 -10.92
C GLY A 109 -4.28 12.83 -12.32
N ALA A 110 -4.09 14.13 -12.58
CA ALA A 110 -3.60 14.67 -13.84
C ALA A 110 -2.07 14.60 -13.92
N LEU A 111 -1.49 14.18 -15.05
CA LEU A 111 -0.04 14.22 -15.26
C LEU A 111 0.49 15.66 -15.11
N LYS A 112 -0.23 16.65 -15.63
CA LYS A 112 0.14 18.07 -15.51
C LYS A 112 0.27 18.52 -14.04
N ARG A 113 -0.62 18.05 -13.16
CA ARG A 113 -0.57 18.27 -11.71
C ARG A 113 0.67 17.64 -11.08
N TYR A 114 0.96 16.37 -11.37
CA TYR A 114 2.17 15.72 -10.84
C TYR A 114 3.47 16.38 -11.31
N ILE A 115 3.50 16.92 -12.53
CA ILE A 115 4.65 17.71 -13.02
C ILE A 115 4.78 19.00 -12.21
N TRP A 116 3.68 19.71 -11.99
CA TRP A 116 3.66 20.93 -11.17
C TRP A 116 4.06 20.67 -9.72
N GLU A 117 3.52 19.63 -9.09
CA GLU A 117 3.88 19.22 -7.73
C GLU A 117 5.36 18.85 -7.62
N SER A 118 5.89 18.08 -8.58
CA SER A 118 7.32 17.75 -8.59
C SER A 118 8.18 18.98 -8.81
N PHE A 119 7.74 19.94 -9.63
CA PHE A 119 8.44 21.21 -9.75
C PHE A 119 8.50 21.97 -8.43
N CYS A 120 7.36 22.13 -7.75
CA CYS A 120 7.31 22.76 -6.44
C CYS A 120 8.21 22.03 -5.44
N HIS A 121 8.05 20.72 -5.32
CA HIS A 121 8.79 19.88 -4.40
C HIS A 121 10.30 20.01 -4.58
N GLU A 122 10.79 19.89 -5.82
CA GLU A 122 12.23 19.91 -6.10
C GLU A 122 12.84 21.30 -5.85
N ILE A 123 12.12 22.39 -6.14
CA ILE A 123 12.59 23.74 -5.81
C ILE A 123 12.65 23.94 -4.29
N ILE A 124 11.62 23.52 -3.54
CA ILE A 124 11.62 23.61 -2.07
C ILE A 124 12.77 22.80 -1.47
N MET A 125 12.95 21.56 -1.92
CA MET A 125 14.00 20.66 -1.43
C MET A 125 15.39 21.22 -1.74
N MET A 126 15.60 21.73 -2.95
CA MET A 126 16.84 22.42 -3.35
C MET A 126 17.12 23.62 -2.44
N LEU A 127 16.16 24.53 -2.27
CA LEU A 127 16.32 25.74 -1.45
C LEU A 127 16.55 25.41 0.04
N THR A 128 15.81 24.45 0.57
CA THR A 128 15.97 23.95 1.94
C THR A 128 17.36 23.32 2.13
N HIS A 129 17.85 22.62 1.12
CA HIS A 129 19.16 21.99 1.17
C HIS A 129 20.29 23.03 1.19
N VAL A 130 20.24 24.03 0.28
CA VAL A 130 21.30 25.05 0.22
C VAL A 130 21.34 25.95 1.44
N ILE A 131 20.24 26.18 2.16
CA ILE A 131 20.26 26.92 3.43
C ILE A 131 21.36 26.41 4.38
N ARG A 132 21.66 25.10 4.33
CA ARG A 132 22.65 24.41 5.17
C ARG A 132 24.08 24.47 4.64
N LEU A 133 24.33 25.15 3.52
CA LEU A 133 25.66 25.22 2.90
C LEU A 133 26.67 25.94 3.82
N ASP A 134 27.79 25.28 4.13
CA ASP A 134 28.94 25.87 4.79
C ASP A 134 29.73 26.71 3.78
N LEU A 135 29.75 28.03 3.97
CA LEU A 135 30.42 28.93 3.04
C LEU A 135 31.94 28.90 3.18
N SER A 136 32.45 28.67 4.39
CA SER A 136 33.89 28.57 4.63
C SER A 136 34.45 27.33 3.96
N LEU A 137 33.74 26.20 4.10
CA LEU A 137 34.13 24.97 3.41
C LEU A 137 33.94 25.09 1.90
N ALA A 138 32.80 25.65 1.44
CA ALA A 138 32.55 25.89 0.01
C ALA A 138 33.67 26.68 -0.65
N ASP A 139 34.18 27.73 0.00
CA ASP A 139 35.29 28.53 -0.52
C ASP A 139 36.61 27.76 -0.62
N LYS A 140 36.85 26.80 0.30
CA LYS A 140 38.04 25.95 0.27
C LYS A 140 38.00 24.91 -0.84
N VAL A 141 36.81 24.40 -1.18
CA VAL A 141 36.65 23.26 -2.09
C VAL A 141 36.13 23.65 -3.49
N LYS A 142 35.87 24.94 -3.76
CA LYS A 142 35.39 25.41 -5.07
C LYS A 142 36.34 25.16 -6.24
N THR A 143 37.62 24.86 -5.96
CA THR A 143 38.63 24.47 -6.96
C THR A 143 38.81 22.96 -7.10
N SER A 144 38.02 22.14 -6.39
CA SER A 144 38.07 20.68 -6.42
C SER A 144 37.02 20.07 -7.37
N TYR A 145 37.27 18.86 -7.85
CA TYR A 145 36.31 18.05 -8.62
C TYR A 145 35.32 17.34 -7.69
N LEU A 146 34.19 18.00 -7.39
CA LEU A 146 33.20 17.51 -6.42
C LEU A 146 32.15 16.57 -7.03
N SER A 147 32.23 16.33 -8.34
CA SER A 147 31.37 15.42 -9.10
C SER A 147 31.82 13.95 -9.02
N VAL A 148 33.04 13.68 -8.51
CA VAL A 148 33.63 12.35 -8.46
C VAL A 148 32.99 11.50 -7.35
N LEU A 149 32.70 10.23 -7.63
CA LEU A 149 31.98 9.32 -6.72
C LEU A 149 32.87 8.60 -5.70
N ASP A 150 34.09 9.08 -5.46
CA ASP A 150 34.98 8.51 -4.45
C ASP A 150 34.50 8.84 -3.02
N ASN A 151 34.97 8.07 -2.04
CA ASN A 151 34.52 8.19 -0.66
C ASN A 151 34.90 9.53 -0.01
N TYR A 152 36.07 10.09 -0.39
CA TYR A 152 36.56 11.35 0.15
C TYR A 152 35.72 12.53 -0.35
N THR A 153 35.42 12.57 -1.65
CA THR A 153 34.54 13.59 -2.24
C THR A 153 33.13 13.52 -1.65
N LYS A 154 32.59 12.31 -1.43
CA LYS A 154 31.30 12.14 -0.74
C LYS A 154 31.31 12.69 0.68
N GLU A 155 32.38 12.46 1.43
CA GLU A 155 32.54 12.99 2.78
C GLU A 155 32.58 14.53 2.78
N ILE A 156 33.36 15.13 1.87
CA ILE A 156 33.38 16.59 1.68
C ILE A 156 31.98 17.13 1.36
N VAL A 157 31.29 16.53 0.39
CA VAL A 157 29.94 16.96 -0.01
C VAL A 157 28.96 16.81 1.15
N ASN A 158 29.05 15.75 1.95
CA ASN A 158 28.22 15.62 3.15
C ASN A 158 28.52 16.74 4.16
N ASN A 159 29.80 17.03 4.40
CA ASN A 159 30.23 18.08 5.32
C ASN A 159 29.80 19.48 4.84
N LEU A 160 29.78 19.72 3.52
CA LEU A 160 29.33 20.98 2.90
C LEU A 160 27.89 21.36 3.31
N PHE A 161 27.00 20.39 3.53
CA PHE A 161 25.59 20.65 3.87
C PHE A 161 25.21 20.20 5.29
N ASN A 162 26.20 19.79 6.10
CA ASN A 162 26.01 19.40 7.50
C ASN A 162 26.42 20.49 8.49
N HIS A 163 26.71 21.70 8.02
CA HIS A 163 26.94 22.82 8.90
C HIS A 163 25.65 23.19 9.64
N ILE A 164 25.67 23.08 10.97
CA ILE A 164 24.57 23.47 11.85
C ILE A 164 25.06 24.67 12.66
N PRO A 165 24.93 25.92 12.15
CA PRO A 165 25.00 27.08 13.01
C PRO A 165 23.92 26.98 14.08
N GLN A 166 24.16 27.56 15.26
CA GLN A 166 23.17 27.62 16.33
C GLN A 166 21.86 28.32 15.89
N ASP A 167 21.94 29.17 14.84
CA ASP A 167 20.83 29.99 14.33
C ASP A 167 20.32 29.57 12.94
N LEU A 168 20.44 28.31 12.53
CA LEU A 168 19.89 27.88 11.23
C LEU A 168 18.35 28.01 11.23
N PRO A 169 17.74 28.73 10.28
CA PRO A 169 16.28 28.86 10.23
C PRO A 169 15.62 27.50 10.03
N ARG A 170 14.61 27.21 10.84
CA ARG A 170 13.79 26.00 10.71
C ARG A 170 12.82 26.18 9.55
N VAL A 171 13.09 25.50 8.42
CA VAL A 171 12.14 25.45 7.31
C VAL A 171 11.01 24.47 7.66
N ASN A 172 9.78 24.98 7.82
CA ASN A 172 8.62 24.14 8.02
C ASN A 172 8.15 23.51 6.69
N PHE A 173 8.87 22.48 6.25
CA PHE A 173 8.59 21.78 5.00
C PHE A 173 7.13 21.29 4.91
N ILE A 174 6.56 20.80 6.01
CA ILE A 174 5.19 20.30 6.04
C ILE A 174 4.20 21.43 5.72
N LYS A 175 4.37 22.60 6.35
CA LYS A 175 3.54 23.79 6.10
C LYS A 175 3.66 24.25 4.64
N ILE A 176 4.88 24.41 4.14
CA ILE A 176 5.13 24.85 2.76
C ILE A 176 4.51 23.87 1.76
N ASN A 177 4.77 22.58 1.94
CA ASN A 177 4.26 21.53 1.07
C ASN A 177 2.72 21.53 1.10
N ASN A 178 2.08 21.55 2.27
CA ASN A 178 0.61 21.60 2.36
C ASN A 178 0.03 22.84 1.65
N MET A 179 0.65 24.01 1.81
CA MET A 179 0.20 25.23 1.13
C MET A 179 0.29 25.12 -0.38
N LEU A 180 1.41 24.59 -0.90
CA LEU A 180 1.64 24.48 -2.35
C LEU A 180 0.79 23.41 -3.03
N TRP A 181 0.33 22.40 -2.28
CA TRP A 181 -0.60 21.41 -2.82
C TRP A 181 -1.94 22.02 -3.19
N HIS A 182 -2.37 23.06 -2.47
CA HIS A 182 -3.61 23.79 -2.75
C HIS A 182 -3.50 24.82 -3.87
N GLU A 183 -2.29 25.14 -4.34
CA GLU A 183 -2.10 26.10 -5.43
C GLU A 183 -2.65 25.53 -6.75
N PRO A 184 -3.35 26.33 -7.58
CA PRO A 184 -3.83 25.88 -8.88
C PRO A 184 -2.66 25.54 -9.82
N VAL A 185 -2.85 24.60 -10.74
CA VAL A 185 -1.84 24.35 -11.78
C VAL A 185 -1.77 25.57 -12.69
N PRO A 186 -0.58 26.17 -12.92
CA PRO A 186 -0.43 27.25 -13.88
C PRO A 186 -0.92 26.83 -15.28
N GLU A 187 -1.60 27.75 -15.98
CA GLU A 187 -2.04 27.51 -17.36
C GLU A 187 -0.85 27.13 -18.25
N ASN A 188 0.26 27.83 -18.06
CA ASN A 188 1.51 27.59 -18.77
C ASN A 188 2.64 27.16 -17.82
N LEU A 189 3.14 25.93 -17.95
CA LEU A 189 4.30 25.41 -17.23
C LEU A 189 5.64 25.69 -17.96
N GLY A 190 5.65 26.63 -18.90
CA GLY A 190 6.82 26.94 -19.73
C GLY A 190 7.29 25.73 -20.53
N PHE A 191 8.58 25.44 -20.48
CA PHE A 191 9.20 24.31 -21.18
C PHE A 191 8.71 22.94 -20.67
N LEU A 192 8.23 22.83 -19.42
CA LEU A 192 7.62 21.59 -18.95
C LEU A 192 6.37 21.23 -19.75
N ASN A 193 5.63 22.21 -20.31
CA ASN A 193 4.53 21.94 -21.23
C ASN A 193 5.03 21.29 -22.54
N VAL A 194 6.21 21.67 -23.04
CA VAL A 194 6.79 21.06 -24.24
C VAL A 194 7.12 19.59 -23.97
N LEU A 195 7.75 19.29 -22.83
CA LEU A 195 8.03 17.90 -22.41
C LEU A 195 6.75 17.10 -22.22
N TYR A 196 5.76 17.69 -21.56
CA TYR A 196 4.43 17.12 -21.37
C TYR A 196 3.76 16.76 -22.70
N LEU A 197 3.71 17.70 -23.67
CA LEU A 197 3.09 17.44 -24.97
C LEU A 197 3.83 16.37 -25.76
N ARG A 198 5.17 16.35 -25.71
CA ARG A 198 5.98 15.29 -26.32
C ARG A 198 5.64 13.93 -25.72
N GLU A 199 5.52 13.84 -24.40
CA GLU A 199 5.17 12.59 -23.71
C GLU A 199 3.75 12.14 -24.06
N ILE A 200 2.78 13.06 -24.14
CA ILE A 200 1.42 12.72 -24.60
C ILE A 200 1.42 12.11 -26.00
N VAL A 201 2.25 12.61 -26.92
CA VAL A 201 2.40 12.01 -28.26
C VAL A 201 2.98 10.60 -28.17
N GLN A 202 3.96 10.36 -27.30
CA GLN A 202 4.51 9.02 -27.09
C GLN A 202 3.50 8.05 -26.47
N LEU A 203 2.74 8.50 -25.47
CA LEU A 203 1.69 7.72 -24.83
C LEU A 203 0.58 7.33 -25.82
N LYS A 204 0.19 8.24 -26.73
CA LYS A 204 -0.76 7.93 -27.82
C LYS A 204 -0.22 6.80 -28.72
N LYS A 205 1.06 6.83 -29.08
CA LYS A 205 1.72 5.76 -29.85
C LYS A 205 1.85 4.46 -29.05
N ALA A 206 1.96 4.53 -27.72
CA ALA A 206 2.01 3.36 -26.86
C ALA A 206 0.65 2.66 -26.74
N ILE A 207 -0.47 3.39 -26.77
CA ILE A 207 -1.82 2.81 -26.71
C ILE A 207 -2.07 1.84 -27.88
N SER A 208 -1.58 2.16 -29.08
CA SER A 208 -1.78 1.34 -30.28
C SER A 208 -0.96 0.05 -30.28
N ARG A 209 -0.01 -0.12 -29.35
CA ARG A 209 0.80 -1.32 -29.21
C ARG A 209 0.09 -2.36 -28.34
N THR A 210 0.22 -3.65 -28.68
CA THR A 210 -0.46 -4.77 -28.01
C THR A 210 -0.02 -4.99 -26.55
N LYS A 211 1.14 -4.46 -26.14
CA LYS A 211 1.74 -4.72 -24.82
C LYS A 211 1.27 -3.81 -23.66
N THR A 212 0.47 -2.77 -23.93
CA THR A 212 0.05 -1.81 -22.89
C THR A 212 -1.10 -2.35 -22.06
N SER A 213 -0.97 -2.31 -20.73
CA SER A 213 -1.99 -2.84 -19.82
C SER A 213 -3.32 -2.08 -19.91
N HIS A 214 -4.42 -2.71 -19.52
CA HIS A 214 -5.74 -2.07 -19.51
C HIS A 214 -5.78 -0.83 -18.59
N PHE A 215 -5.08 -0.90 -17.46
CA PHE A 215 -4.95 0.21 -16.51
C PHE A 215 -4.25 1.41 -17.14
N GLU A 216 -3.09 1.20 -17.78
CA GLU A 216 -2.34 2.27 -18.45
C GLU A 216 -3.16 2.90 -19.58
N LYS A 217 -3.85 2.08 -20.39
CA LYS A 217 -4.74 2.60 -21.45
C LYS A 217 -5.81 3.52 -20.86
N THR A 218 -6.49 3.08 -19.80
CA THR A 218 -7.54 3.88 -19.13
C THR A 218 -6.99 5.20 -18.60
N LYS A 219 -5.82 5.15 -17.96
CA LYS A 219 -5.14 6.33 -17.42
C LYS A 219 -4.75 7.33 -18.52
N ILE A 220 -4.18 6.86 -19.63
CA ILE A 220 -3.84 7.73 -20.75
C ILE A 220 -5.11 8.33 -21.37
N PHE A 221 -6.18 7.55 -21.56
CA PHE A 221 -7.45 8.08 -22.06
C PHE A 221 -8.05 9.15 -21.15
N ASN A 222 -7.96 8.96 -19.83
CA ASN A 222 -8.37 9.97 -18.87
C ASN A 222 -7.56 11.26 -19.03
N GLU A 223 -6.24 11.16 -19.17
CA GLU A 223 -5.38 12.32 -19.41
C GLU A 223 -5.76 13.06 -20.70
N LEU A 224 -6.01 12.32 -21.80
CA LEU A 224 -6.45 12.91 -23.06
C LEU A 224 -7.80 13.65 -22.95
N ARG A 225 -8.72 13.16 -22.10
CA ARG A 225 -9.99 13.85 -21.83
C ARG A 225 -9.75 15.15 -21.04
N LYS A 226 -8.83 15.15 -20.07
CA LYS A 226 -8.47 16.36 -19.31
C LYS A 226 -7.89 17.44 -20.22
N ILE A 227 -7.06 17.06 -21.20
CA ILE A 227 -6.56 17.97 -22.24
C ILE A 227 -7.72 18.60 -23.02
N LYS A 228 -8.69 17.79 -23.48
CA LYS A 228 -9.86 18.29 -24.21
C LYS A 228 -10.72 19.25 -23.40
N LEU A 229 -10.68 19.13 -22.07
CA LEU A 229 -11.40 19.98 -21.13
C LEU A 229 -10.54 21.16 -20.61
N GLY A 230 -9.38 21.42 -21.23
CA GLY A 230 -8.51 22.53 -20.87
C GLY A 230 -7.93 22.44 -19.46
N TYR A 231 -7.81 21.23 -18.87
CA TYR A 231 -7.33 21.01 -17.51
C TYR A 231 -8.11 21.68 -16.37
N LYS A 232 -9.29 22.25 -16.64
CA LYS A 232 -10.18 22.76 -15.58
C LYS A 232 -10.56 21.67 -14.57
N TYR A 233 -10.56 20.42 -15.01
CA TYR A 233 -10.83 19.25 -14.19
C TYR A 233 -9.66 18.28 -14.24
N GLU A 234 -9.03 18.08 -13.09
CA GLU A 234 -7.80 17.30 -12.97
C GLU A 234 -8.04 15.84 -12.59
N TYR A 235 -9.26 15.55 -12.15
CA TYR A 235 -9.67 14.23 -11.70
C TYR A 235 -10.99 13.84 -12.38
N ASN A 236 -11.23 12.55 -12.44
CA ASN A 236 -12.55 12.04 -12.77
C ASN A 236 -13.04 11.08 -11.68
N LEU A 237 -14.32 10.73 -11.76
CA LEU A 237 -14.96 9.89 -10.76
C LEU A 237 -14.35 8.48 -10.68
N SER A 238 -13.86 7.90 -11.79
CA SER A 238 -13.20 6.59 -11.74
C SER A 238 -11.84 6.66 -11.05
N GLU A 239 -11.13 7.78 -11.16
CA GLU A 239 -9.91 8.05 -10.42
C GLU A 239 -10.17 8.23 -8.92
N LEU A 240 -11.28 8.87 -8.53
CA LEU A 240 -11.72 8.94 -7.14
C LEU A 240 -12.09 7.56 -6.56
N ILE A 241 -12.78 6.72 -7.35
CA ILE A 241 -13.05 5.33 -6.99
C ILE A 241 -11.74 4.56 -6.81
N ASN A 242 -10.79 4.72 -7.74
CA ASN A 242 -9.48 4.09 -7.66
C ASN A 242 -8.70 4.55 -6.43
N TYR A 243 -8.73 5.85 -6.09
CA TYR A 243 -8.16 6.37 -4.85
C TYR A 243 -8.71 5.62 -3.63
N CYS A 244 -10.03 5.44 -3.57
CA CYS A 244 -10.66 4.76 -2.44
C CYS A 244 -10.23 3.29 -2.33
N ILE A 245 -10.22 2.56 -3.45
CA ILE A 245 -9.93 1.12 -3.51
C ILE A 245 -8.45 0.79 -3.32
N HIS A 246 -7.56 1.69 -3.73
CA HIS A 246 -6.10 1.51 -3.65
C HIS A 246 -5.47 2.25 -2.48
N SER A 247 -6.27 2.77 -1.55
CA SER A 247 -5.73 3.36 -0.32
C SER A 247 -5.14 2.25 0.55
N GLU A 248 -4.03 2.52 1.23
CA GLU A 248 -3.43 1.57 2.17
C GLU A 248 -4.43 1.11 3.24
N TYR A 249 -5.33 2.00 3.65
CA TYR A 249 -6.38 1.67 4.61
C TYR A 249 -7.34 0.63 4.02
N PHE A 250 -7.77 0.81 2.77
CA PHE A 250 -8.59 -0.18 2.08
C PHE A 250 -7.83 -1.51 1.96
N GLU A 251 -6.59 -1.49 1.49
CA GLU A 251 -5.78 -2.71 1.34
C GLU A 251 -5.58 -3.44 2.67
N LYS A 252 -5.32 -2.74 3.78
CA LYS A 252 -5.19 -3.32 5.12
C LYS A 252 -6.46 -4.03 5.60
N VAL A 253 -7.64 -3.51 5.26
CA VAL A 253 -8.91 -4.16 5.61
C VAL A 253 -9.04 -5.55 4.94
N PHE A 254 -8.35 -5.80 3.83
CA PHE A 254 -8.49 -7.03 3.06
C PHE A 254 -7.21 -7.84 2.83
N ALA A 255 -6.07 -7.41 3.39
CA ALA A 255 -4.78 -8.11 3.25
C ALA A 255 -4.87 -9.60 3.63
N ASN A 256 -5.82 -9.97 4.49
CA ASN A 256 -6.02 -11.32 5.00
C ASN A 256 -6.93 -12.22 4.14
N ASN A 257 -7.51 -11.74 3.03
CA ASN A 257 -8.51 -12.49 2.24
C ASN A 257 -8.29 -12.36 0.73
N SER A 258 -7.21 -12.87 0.16
CA SER A 258 -6.83 -12.59 -1.26
C SER A 258 -7.90 -12.96 -2.30
N GLY A 259 -8.59 -14.10 -2.16
CA GLY A 259 -9.65 -14.53 -3.08
C GLY A 259 -10.94 -13.69 -2.97
N ALA A 260 -11.50 -13.62 -1.75
CA ALA A 260 -12.67 -12.78 -1.47
C ALA A 260 -12.39 -11.30 -1.72
N TYR A 261 -11.15 -10.83 -1.52
CA TYR A 261 -10.73 -9.46 -1.76
C TYR A 261 -10.91 -9.07 -3.22
N GLN A 262 -10.51 -9.91 -4.18
CA GLN A 262 -10.69 -9.57 -5.59
C GLN A 262 -12.17 -9.48 -5.97
N LYS A 263 -13.01 -10.38 -5.43
CA LYS A 263 -14.47 -10.35 -5.65
C LYS A 263 -15.09 -9.10 -5.02
N ILE A 264 -14.82 -8.84 -3.75
CA ILE A 264 -15.29 -7.65 -3.03
C ILE A 264 -14.82 -6.38 -3.72
N ARG A 265 -13.56 -6.32 -4.16
CA ARG A 265 -13.01 -5.17 -4.89
C ARG A 265 -13.71 -4.93 -6.22
N ARG A 266 -14.01 -5.98 -6.99
CA ARG A 266 -14.78 -5.86 -8.24
C ARG A 266 -16.21 -5.41 -7.98
N GLU A 267 -16.92 -6.06 -7.06
CA GLU A 267 -18.27 -5.67 -6.64
C GLU A 267 -18.29 -4.22 -6.15
N PHE A 268 -17.29 -3.85 -5.36
CA PHE A 268 -17.14 -2.51 -4.86
C PHE A 268 -16.91 -1.52 -6.00
N PHE A 269 -16.02 -1.80 -6.96
CA PHE A 269 -15.82 -0.94 -8.12
C PHE A 269 -17.14 -0.63 -8.86
N TYR A 270 -18.01 -1.64 -9.01
CA TYR A 270 -19.34 -1.46 -9.63
C TYR A 270 -20.31 -0.65 -8.77
N LYS A 271 -20.29 -0.85 -7.43
CA LYS A 271 -21.17 -0.15 -6.48
C LYS A 271 -20.67 1.25 -6.10
N ALA A 272 -19.36 1.47 -6.09
CA ALA A 272 -18.68 2.67 -5.62
C ALA A 272 -19.14 3.92 -6.37
N LYS A 273 -19.32 3.80 -7.69
CA LYS A 273 -19.88 4.89 -8.49
C LYS A 273 -21.23 5.37 -7.96
N ARG A 274 -22.15 4.45 -7.65
CA ARG A 274 -23.48 4.79 -7.11
C ARG A 274 -23.38 5.39 -5.71
N LEU A 275 -22.54 4.79 -4.85
CA LEU A 275 -22.32 5.26 -3.48
C LEU A 275 -21.79 6.69 -3.47
N ILE A 276 -20.74 6.98 -4.25
CA ILE A 276 -20.14 8.31 -4.33
C ILE A 276 -21.12 9.32 -4.94
N LEU A 277 -21.88 8.94 -5.97
CA LEU A 277 -22.89 9.84 -6.55
C LEU A 277 -24.04 10.13 -5.57
N ASN A 278 -24.46 9.16 -4.76
CA ASN A 278 -25.45 9.39 -3.71
C ASN A 278 -24.90 10.33 -2.63
N LEU A 279 -23.64 10.14 -2.21
CA LEU A 279 -22.96 11.07 -1.31
C LEU A 279 -22.92 12.49 -1.91
N PHE A 280 -22.59 12.63 -3.20
CA PHE A 280 -22.55 13.95 -3.84
C PHE A 280 -23.94 14.58 -3.98
N LYS A 281 -25.00 13.78 -3.98
CA LYS A 281 -26.37 14.28 -3.96
C LYS A 281 -26.76 14.74 -2.55
N GLU A 282 -26.45 13.93 -1.54
CA GLU A 282 -26.73 14.19 -0.13
C GLU A 282 -26.05 15.46 0.38
N TYR A 283 -24.79 15.67 0.02
CA TYR A 283 -24.00 16.83 0.43
C TYR A 283 -24.05 17.99 -0.57
N GLU A 284 -24.95 17.94 -1.55
CA GLU A 284 -25.08 18.99 -2.57
C GLU A 284 -23.74 19.33 -3.22
N ILE A 285 -23.02 18.34 -3.75
CA ILE A 285 -21.76 18.49 -4.50
C ILE A 285 -21.99 18.23 -6.00
N THR A 286 -23.20 17.78 -6.37
CA THR A 286 -23.52 17.36 -7.75
C THR A 286 -23.34 18.49 -8.77
N GLN A 287 -23.50 19.75 -8.37
CA GLN A 287 -23.27 20.93 -9.22
C GLN A 287 -21.80 21.20 -9.52
N GLU A 288 -20.86 20.66 -8.72
CA GLU A 288 -19.42 20.76 -8.98
C GLU A 288 -18.92 19.67 -9.95
N LEU A 289 -19.77 18.70 -10.29
CA LEU A 289 -19.45 17.66 -11.26
C LEU A 289 -19.62 18.15 -12.69
N HIS A 290 -18.55 18.08 -13.47
CA HIS A 290 -18.63 18.29 -14.91
C HIS A 290 -18.91 16.99 -15.67
N LYS A 291 -19.97 16.99 -16.48
CA LYS A 291 -20.34 15.86 -17.32
C LYS A 291 -19.70 15.97 -18.70
N TYR A 292 -18.96 14.94 -19.10
CA TYR A 292 -18.38 14.82 -20.43
C TYR A 292 -18.85 13.54 -21.10
N LYS A 293 -19.39 13.64 -22.32
CA LYS A 293 -19.73 12.48 -23.14
C LYS A 293 -18.61 12.19 -24.13
N ASP A 294 -18.11 10.97 -24.15
CA ASP A 294 -17.10 10.55 -25.13
C ASP A 294 -17.74 10.16 -26.47
N ALA A 295 -16.89 9.81 -27.46
CA ALA A 295 -17.33 9.42 -28.79
C ALA A 295 -18.20 8.14 -28.81
N SER A 296 -18.20 7.35 -27.73
CA SER A 296 -19.08 6.19 -27.55
C SER A 296 -20.33 6.53 -26.73
N ASN A 297 -20.67 7.82 -26.59
CA ASN A 297 -21.78 8.34 -25.80
C ASN A 297 -21.73 7.93 -24.31
N ARG A 298 -20.56 7.54 -23.78
CA ARG A 298 -20.40 7.20 -22.36
C ARG A 298 -20.22 8.49 -21.57
N THR A 299 -20.95 8.61 -20.47
CA THR A 299 -20.86 9.78 -19.58
C THR A 299 -19.77 9.58 -18.55
N HIS A 300 -18.84 10.53 -18.52
CA HIS A 300 -17.76 10.67 -17.55
C HIS A 300 -18.03 11.87 -16.66
N PHE A 301 -17.67 11.75 -15.39
CA PHE A 301 -17.82 12.81 -14.39
C PHE A 301 -16.44 13.29 -13.99
N PHE A 302 -16.24 14.61 -14.05
CA PHE A 302 -14.98 15.28 -13.83
C PHE A 302 -15.05 16.19 -12.60
N LEU A 303 -13.93 16.33 -11.92
CA LEU A 303 -13.75 17.01 -10.64
C LEU A 303 -12.57 17.99 -10.73
N SER A 304 -12.73 19.17 -10.13
CA SER A 304 -11.59 20.05 -9.87
C SER A 304 -10.68 19.41 -8.81
N HIS A 305 -9.44 19.91 -8.70
CA HIS A 305 -8.54 19.48 -7.64
C HIS A 305 -9.11 19.80 -6.25
N GLU A 306 -9.64 21.00 -6.05
CA GLU A 306 -10.26 21.42 -4.79
C GLU A 306 -11.41 20.49 -4.37
N THR A 307 -12.34 20.19 -5.28
CA THR A 307 -13.44 19.27 -4.97
C THR A 307 -12.90 17.88 -4.66
N PHE A 308 -11.93 17.37 -5.42
CA PHE A 308 -11.32 16.07 -5.17
C PHE A 308 -10.69 15.98 -3.78
N GLU A 309 -9.85 16.96 -3.41
CA GLU A 309 -9.18 17.00 -2.12
C GLU A 309 -10.16 17.08 -0.95
N ARG A 310 -11.23 17.87 -1.11
CA ARG A 310 -12.30 18.00 -0.11
C ARG A 310 -13.06 16.69 0.12
N VAL A 311 -13.37 15.95 -0.94
CA VAL A 311 -14.27 14.77 -0.85
C VAL A 311 -13.55 13.44 -0.69
N LYS A 312 -12.27 13.32 -1.08
CA LYS A 312 -11.59 12.02 -1.17
C LYS A 312 -11.60 11.22 0.13
N SER A 313 -11.41 11.88 1.27
CA SER A 313 -11.42 11.23 2.58
C SER A 313 -12.83 10.79 2.99
N ALA A 314 -13.84 11.64 2.79
CA ALA A 314 -15.23 11.31 3.09
C ALA A 314 -15.76 10.17 2.20
N CYS A 315 -15.42 10.20 0.91
CA CYS A 315 -15.70 9.10 -0.02
C CYS A 315 -15.03 7.82 0.46
N LEU A 316 -13.73 7.86 0.79
CA LEU A 316 -13.00 6.69 1.29
C LEU A 316 -13.67 6.10 2.54
N GLN A 317 -13.99 6.92 3.54
CA GLN A 317 -14.65 6.44 4.76
C GLN A 317 -16.02 5.85 4.50
N SER A 318 -16.82 6.48 3.63
CA SER A 318 -18.14 5.95 3.23
C SER A 318 -18.02 4.62 2.49
N CYS A 319 -17.00 4.50 1.63
CA CYS A 319 -16.67 3.26 0.91
C CYS A 319 -16.32 2.14 1.90
N ILE A 320 -15.42 2.42 2.85
CA ILE A 320 -15.01 1.50 3.90
C ILE A 320 -16.21 1.07 4.76
N ALA A 321 -17.00 2.03 5.23
CA ALA A 321 -18.14 1.76 6.11
C ALA A 321 -19.14 0.82 5.43
N LYS A 322 -19.44 1.05 4.14
CA LYS A 322 -20.34 0.19 3.39
C LYS A 322 -19.80 -1.24 3.26
N ILE A 323 -18.49 -1.41 3.09
CA ILE A 323 -17.91 -2.76 3.03
C ILE A 323 -17.85 -3.41 4.40
N LYS A 324 -17.49 -2.67 5.46
CA LYS A 324 -17.52 -3.19 6.83
C LYS A 324 -18.91 -3.72 7.17
N ASN A 325 -19.96 -2.97 6.83
CA ASN A 325 -21.34 -3.43 7.03
C ASN A 325 -21.63 -4.72 6.25
N ASN A 326 -21.22 -4.82 4.98
CA ASN A 326 -21.38 -6.04 4.20
C ASN A 326 -20.60 -7.24 4.79
N ILE A 327 -19.38 -7.01 5.31
CA ILE A 327 -18.59 -8.06 5.99
C ILE A 327 -19.29 -8.51 7.28
N ILE A 328 -19.86 -7.57 8.04
CA ILE A 328 -20.62 -7.86 9.25
C ILE A 328 -21.86 -8.69 8.90
N GLU A 329 -22.63 -8.30 7.88
CA GLU A 329 -23.78 -9.06 7.38
C GLU A 329 -23.40 -10.50 6.97
N ILE A 330 -22.29 -10.67 6.23
CA ILE A 330 -21.78 -12.00 5.85
C ILE A 330 -21.35 -12.78 7.10
N TYR A 331 -20.69 -12.13 8.05
CA TYR A 331 -20.27 -12.75 9.29
C TYR A 331 -21.47 -13.18 10.15
N GLU A 332 -22.53 -12.39 10.21
CA GLU A 332 -23.77 -12.75 10.91
C GLU A 332 -24.41 -13.99 10.28
N ARG A 333 -24.51 -14.04 8.94
CA ARG A 333 -24.97 -15.23 8.23
C ARG A 333 -24.07 -16.44 8.52
N PHE A 334 -22.74 -16.26 8.46
CA PHE A 334 -21.75 -17.29 8.75
C PHE A 334 -21.86 -17.83 10.18
N ARG A 335 -21.97 -16.94 11.16
CA ARG A 335 -22.13 -17.28 12.58
C ARG A 335 -23.42 -18.04 12.81
N ASN A 336 -24.52 -17.61 12.20
CA ASN A 336 -25.82 -18.25 12.34
C ASN A 336 -25.84 -19.64 11.70
N PHE A 337 -25.26 -19.75 10.49
CA PHE A 337 -25.14 -21.02 9.78
C PHE A 337 -24.30 -22.04 10.57
N TYR A 338 -23.15 -21.63 11.11
CA TYR A 338 -22.26 -22.48 11.91
C TYR A 338 -22.47 -22.36 13.43
N SER A 339 -23.69 -22.03 13.85
CA SER A 339 -24.03 -21.81 15.28
C SER A 339 -24.05 -23.09 16.10
N LYS A 340 -24.23 -24.25 15.46
CA LYS A 340 -24.24 -25.57 16.10
C LYS A 340 -22.96 -26.33 15.81
N CYS A 341 -22.48 -27.06 16.81
CA CYS A 341 -21.37 -27.98 16.59
C CYS A 341 -21.84 -29.18 15.73
N PRO A 342 -21.21 -29.46 14.58
CA PRO A 342 -21.61 -30.58 13.72
C PRO A 342 -21.37 -31.96 14.34
N ILE A 343 -20.69 -32.05 15.49
CA ILE A 343 -20.32 -33.32 16.09
C ILE A 343 -21.19 -33.66 17.30
N CYS A 344 -21.41 -32.67 18.17
CA CYS A 344 -22.16 -32.85 19.41
C CYS A 344 -23.51 -32.12 19.44
N ASN A 345 -23.88 -31.43 18.36
CA ASN A 345 -25.13 -30.67 18.18
C ASN A 345 -25.43 -29.61 19.25
N ARG A 346 -24.46 -29.26 20.09
CA ARG A 346 -24.60 -28.16 21.04
C ARG A 346 -24.67 -26.83 20.29
N GLU A 347 -25.63 -26.00 20.67
CA GLU A 347 -25.91 -24.70 20.07
C GLU A 347 -25.11 -23.57 20.72
N GLY A 348 -24.84 -22.49 19.99
CA GLY A 348 -24.31 -21.23 20.53
C GLY A 348 -22.84 -21.24 20.97
N ILE A 349 -22.16 -22.38 20.92
CA ILE A 349 -20.81 -22.53 21.48
C ILE A 349 -19.67 -22.16 20.53
N ASN A 350 -19.97 -21.87 19.26
CA ASN A 350 -18.95 -21.63 18.24
C ASN A 350 -18.57 -20.16 18.06
N GLN A 351 -19.17 -19.20 18.78
CA GLN A 351 -18.99 -17.77 18.48
C GLN A 351 -17.51 -17.36 18.37
N THR A 352 -16.72 -17.61 19.41
CA THR A 352 -15.28 -17.27 19.43
C THR A 352 -14.50 -18.00 18.34
N THR A 353 -14.86 -19.24 18.02
CA THR A 353 -14.21 -20.03 16.96
C THR A 353 -14.59 -19.53 15.57
N CYS A 354 -15.86 -19.16 15.35
CA CYS A 354 -16.34 -18.52 14.13
C CYS A 354 -15.62 -17.18 13.90
N GLU A 355 -15.46 -16.35 14.93
CA GLU A 355 -14.70 -15.10 14.84
C GLU A 355 -13.23 -15.36 14.47
N LYS A 356 -12.57 -16.30 15.16
CA LYS A 356 -11.19 -16.70 14.88
C LYS A 356 -11.03 -17.18 13.43
N ILE A 357 -11.92 -18.07 12.97
CA ILE A 357 -11.86 -18.61 11.60
C ILE A 357 -12.16 -17.52 10.57
N PHE A 358 -13.17 -16.69 10.81
CA PHE A 358 -13.64 -15.72 9.83
C PHE A 358 -12.70 -14.51 9.68
N PHE A 359 -12.13 -14.00 10.78
CA PHE A 359 -11.31 -12.78 10.75
C PHE A 359 -9.80 -13.02 10.72
N SER A 360 -9.30 -14.21 11.08
CA SER A 360 -7.86 -14.48 11.04
C SER A 360 -7.39 -15.14 9.74
N SER A 361 -6.27 -14.64 9.20
CA SER A 361 -5.60 -15.19 8.02
C SER A 361 -5.02 -16.59 8.22
N LYS A 362 -4.86 -17.07 9.47
CA LYS A 362 -4.39 -18.43 9.75
C LYS A 362 -5.36 -19.51 9.26
N TYR A 363 -6.65 -19.16 9.11
CA TYR A 363 -7.71 -20.10 8.76
C TYR A 363 -8.31 -19.81 7.38
N SER A 364 -7.61 -19.08 6.50
CA SER A 364 -8.14 -18.70 5.18
C SER A 364 -8.64 -19.90 4.37
N TYR A 365 -7.91 -21.03 4.38
CA TYR A 365 -8.32 -22.25 3.70
C TYR A 365 -9.68 -22.79 4.21
N PHE A 366 -9.85 -22.92 5.52
CA PHE A 366 -11.12 -23.37 6.11
C PHE A 366 -12.24 -22.37 5.87
N LYS A 367 -11.94 -21.08 6.01
CA LYS A 367 -12.90 -20.00 5.80
C LYS A 367 -13.48 -20.03 4.39
N GLU A 368 -12.65 -20.18 3.36
CA GLU A 368 -13.10 -20.24 1.96
C GLU A 368 -14.05 -21.42 1.74
N ILE A 369 -13.67 -22.62 2.19
CA ILE A 369 -14.50 -23.83 2.08
C ILE A 369 -15.84 -23.68 2.81
N LEU A 370 -15.82 -23.13 4.02
CA LEU A 370 -17.03 -22.90 4.81
C LEU A 370 -17.95 -21.86 4.13
N ILE A 371 -17.40 -20.76 3.63
CA ILE A 371 -18.20 -19.75 2.91
C ILE A 371 -18.82 -20.33 1.63
N ASP A 372 -18.07 -21.13 0.87
CA ASP A 372 -18.58 -21.76 -0.35
C ASP A 372 -19.74 -22.70 -0.02
N LYS A 373 -19.60 -23.57 0.98
CA LYS A 373 -20.68 -24.47 1.42
C LYS A 373 -21.89 -23.74 2.01
N MET A 374 -21.68 -22.67 2.75
CA MET A 374 -22.78 -21.83 3.24
C MET A 374 -23.57 -21.16 2.09
N ASN A 375 -22.95 -20.94 0.93
CA ASN A 375 -23.65 -20.38 -0.23
C ASN A 375 -24.40 -21.43 -1.05
N ASP A 376 -23.97 -22.69 -1.00
CA ASP A 376 -24.56 -23.81 -1.75
C ASP A 376 -25.75 -24.47 -1.02
N PHE A 377 -25.88 -24.28 0.29
CA PHE A 377 -26.86 -24.96 1.15
C PHE A 377 -27.57 -23.97 2.08
N ASP A 378 -28.82 -24.28 2.45
CA ASP A 378 -29.62 -23.41 3.33
C ASP A 378 -29.36 -23.69 4.81
N SER A 379 -28.94 -24.91 5.14
CA SER A 379 -28.69 -25.34 6.51
C SER A 379 -27.48 -26.26 6.65
N MET A 380 -26.96 -26.33 7.87
CA MET A 380 -25.92 -27.30 8.24
C MET A 380 -26.43 -28.75 8.15
N ASP A 381 -27.71 -28.99 8.37
CA ASP A 381 -28.28 -30.33 8.36
C ASP A 381 -28.28 -30.95 6.96
N GLU A 382 -28.25 -30.13 5.89
CA GLU A 382 -28.07 -30.61 4.52
C GLU A 382 -26.62 -30.99 4.18
N LEU A 383 -25.65 -30.42 4.89
CA LEU A 383 -24.21 -30.68 4.70
C LEU A 383 -23.72 -31.92 5.47
N ASN A 384 -24.46 -32.32 6.50
CA ASN A 384 -24.09 -33.39 7.41
C ASN A 384 -25.03 -34.58 7.20
N ASP A 385 -24.50 -35.79 7.21
CA ASP A 385 -25.31 -37.01 7.17
C ASP A 385 -24.94 -37.94 8.35
N SER A 386 -25.42 -39.18 8.33
CA SER A 386 -25.09 -40.15 9.40
C SER A 386 -23.62 -40.64 9.39
N ILE A 387 -22.86 -40.33 8.33
CA ILE A 387 -21.51 -40.84 8.06
C ILE A 387 -20.46 -39.74 8.22
N ILE A 388 -20.72 -38.54 7.69
CA ILE A 388 -19.79 -37.42 7.62
C ILE A 388 -20.31 -36.20 8.38
N TYR A 389 -19.38 -35.50 9.01
CA TYR A 389 -19.61 -34.17 9.56
C TYR A 389 -18.85 -33.11 8.77
N PHE A 390 -19.43 -31.92 8.67
CA PHE A 390 -18.89 -30.73 8.07
C PHE A 390 -19.37 -29.49 8.84
N GLY A 391 -18.44 -28.60 9.19
CA GLY A 391 -18.71 -27.29 9.80
C GLY A 391 -17.71 -26.98 10.92
N ILE A 392 -18.02 -26.00 11.76
CA ILE A 392 -17.11 -25.55 12.83
C ILE A 392 -17.34 -26.40 14.08
N PRO A 393 -16.41 -27.28 14.48
CA PRO A 393 -16.56 -28.01 15.74
C PRO A 393 -16.37 -27.06 16.92
N CYS A 394 -17.07 -27.33 18.01
CA CYS A 394 -16.82 -26.62 19.25
C CYS A 394 -15.43 -26.89 19.78
N GLU A 395 -14.93 -26.07 20.69
CA GLU A 395 -13.53 -26.15 21.15
C GLU A 395 -13.15 -27.55 21.66
N SER A 396 -14.04 -28.20 22.43
CA SER A 396 -13.81 -29.58 22.87
C SER A 396 -13.74 -30.58 21.71
N CYS A 397 -14.63 -30.47 20.72
CA CYS A 397 -14.63 -31.34 19.56
C CYS A 397 -13.45 -31.07 18.61
N PHE A 398 -13.07 -29.80 18.47
CA PHE A 398 -11.98 -29.35 17.60
C PHE A 398 -10.61 -29.82 18.11
N GLN A 399 -10.42 -29.91 19.43
CA GLN A 399 -9.22 -30.51 20.01
C GLN A 399 -8.96 -31.95 19.53
N PHE A 400 -10.04 -32.71 19.34
CA PHE A 400 -9.97 -34.09 18.84
C PHE A 400 -9.78 -34.14 17.32
N THR A 401 -10.60 -33.42 16.56
CA THR A 401 -10.62 -33.55 15.10
C THR A 401 -9.54 -32.75 14.39
N LYS A 402 -9.19 -31.58 14.95
CA LYS A 402 -8.30 -30.58 14.34
C LYS A 402 -8.66 -30.24 12.89
N ASN A 403 -9.92 -30.44 12.52
CA ASN A 403 -10.43 -30.30 11.16
C ASN A 403 -11.92 -29.90 11.18
N ILE A 404 -12.37 -29.27 10.09
CA ILE A 404 -13.77 -28.83 9.89
C ILE A 404 -14.65 -29.91 9.23
N GLN A 405 -14.05 -31.01 8.79
CA GLN A 405 -14.77 -32.12 8.17
C GLN A 405 -14.13 -33.46 8.51
N GLY A 406 -14.92 -34.53 8.51
CA GLY A 406 -14.44 -35.89 8.73
C GLY A 406 -15.57 -36.90 8.86
N LYS A 407 -15.23 -38.15 9.19
CA LYS A 407 -16.22 -39.23 9.43
C LYS A 407 -16.53 -39.34 10.92
N TYR A 408 -17.81 -39.53 11.26
CA TYR A 408 -18.21 -39.79 12.65
C TYR A 408 -17.60 -41.09 13.18
N SER A 409 -17.44 -42.10 12.34
CA SER A 409 -16.83 -43.39 12.71
C SER A 409 -15.39 -43.23 13.20
N GLU A 410 -14.59 -42.40 12.53
CA GLU A 410 -13.21 -42.09 12.90
C GLU A 410 -13.14 -41.29 14.22
N PHE A 411 -14.02 -40.30 14.37
CA PHE A 411 -14.13 -39.53 15.62
C PHE A 411 -14.49 -40.43 16.81
N ASN A 412 -15.52 -41.29 16.66
CA ASN A 412 -15.96 -42.21 17.69
C ASN A 412 -14.87 -43.25 18.04
N GLN A 413 -14.12 -43.72 17.05
CA GLN A 413 -12.99 -44.62 17.27
C GLN A 413 -11.88 -43.95 18.08
N MET A 414 -11.53 -42.71 17.75
CA MET A 414 -10.55 -41.92 18.49
C MET A 414 -11.00 -41.64 19.93
N GLN A 415 -12.27 -41.29 20.16
CA GLN A 415 -12.79 -41.10 21.52
C GLN A 415 -12.66 -42.38 22.35
N LYS A 416 -13.04 -43.54 21.76
CA LYS A 416 -12.86 -44.85 22.40
C LYS A 416 -11.38 -45.14 22.68
N PHE A 417 -10.49 -44.76 21.77
CA PHE A 417 -9.04 -44.94 21.94
C PHE A 417 -8.53 -44.12 23.14
N ILE A 418 -8.88 -42.85 23.22
CA ILE A 418 -8.46 -41.95 24.31
C ILE A 418 -8.99 -42.43 25.66
N LEU A 419 -10.25 -42.87 25.72
CA LEU A 419 -10.83 -43.42 26.94
C LEU A 419 -10.15 -44.73 27.34
N LYS A 420 -9.84 -45.62 26.39
CA LYS A 420 -9.21 -46.91 26.66
C LYS A 420 -7.79 -46.76 27.19
N TYR A 421 -7.02 -45.84 26.61
CA TYR A 421 -5.60 -45.62 26.93
C TYR A 421 -5.36 -44.39 27.82
N GLY A 422 -6.43 -43.87 28.43
CA GLY A 422 -6.41 -42.72 29.31
C GLY A 422 -5.65 -42.93 30.63
N THR A 423 -5.28 -44.16 30.95
CA THR A 423 -4.56 -44.52 32.17
C THR A 423 -3.25 -45.23 31.82
N CYS A 424 -2.15 -44.80 32.43
CA CYS A 424 -0.83 -45.37 32.23
C CYS A 424 -0.78 -46.81 32.77
N PRO A 425 -0.34 -47.80 31.97
CA PRO A 425 -0.23 -49.18 32.43
C PRO A 425 0.92 -49.40 33.44
N VAL A 426 1.89 -48.48 33.49
CA VAL A 426 3.08 -48.59 34.36
C VAL A 426 2.80 -48.06 35.77
N CYS A 427 2.21 -46.86 35.88
CA CYS A 427 2.05 -46.17 37.16
C CYS A 427 0.59 -45.91 37.57
N GLY A 428 -0.39 -46.26 36.72
CA GLY A 428 -1.82 -46.06 37.00
C GLY A 428 -2.30 -44.60 36.96
N LYS A 429 -1.42 -43.61 36.69
CA LYS A 429 -1.80 -42.20 36.55
C LYS A 429 -2.52 -41.94 35.21
N LYS A 430 -3.36 -40.90 35.16
CA LYS A 430 -4.04 -40.48 33.93
C LYS A 430 -3.04 -39.90 32.92
N ASN A 431 -3.15 -40.34 31.67
CA ASN A 431 -2.46 -39.75 30.53
C ASN A 431 -3.11 -38.41 30.14
N HIS A 432 -2.28 -37.48 29.66
CA HIS A 432 -2.79 -36.24 29.08
C HIS A 432 -3.54 -36.55 27.77
N ALA A 433 -4.73 -35.97 27.60
CA ALA A 433 -5.53 -36.18 26.39
C ALA A 433 -4.77 -35.70 25.14
N ASP A 434 -4.07 -34.57 25.21
CA ASP A 434 -3.30 -34.02 24.09
C ASP A 434 -2.18 -34.96 23.63
N TYR A 435 -1.53 -35.67 24.57
CA TYR A 435 -0.53 -36.68 24.25
C TYR A 435 -1.16 -37.85 23.48
N LEU A 436 -2.31 -38.35 23.93
CA LEU A 436 -3.02 -39.45 23.26
C LEU A 436 -3.59 -39.04 21.90
N ILE A 437 -4.10 -37.82 21.76
CA ILE A 437 -4.56 -37.26 20.48
C ILE A 437 -3.38 -37.13 19.52
N SER A 438 -2.25 -36.63 20.00
CA SER A 438 -1.05 -36.48 19.17
C SER A 438 -0.51 -37.84 18.74
N PHE A 439 -0.47 -38.81 19.65
CA PHE A 439 -0.15 -40.21 19.33
C PHE A 439 -1.10 -40.80 18.29
N TYR A 440 -2.41 -40.55 18.41
CA TYR A 440 -3.41 -41.05 17.47
C TYR A 440 -3.22 -40.47 16.06
N HIS A 441 -2.81 -39.22 15.94
CA HIS A 441 -2.63 -38.56 14.63
C HIS A 441 -1.20 -38.67 14.08
N ASP A 442 -0.25 -39.22 14.82
CA ASP A 442 1.14 -39.40 14.40
C ASP A 442 1.27 -40.48 13.31
N ALA A 443 1.61 -40.05 12.10
CA ALA A 443 1.75 -40.93 10.94
C ALA A 443 2.85 -41.98 11.12
N SER A 444 3.92 -41.66 11.87
CA SER A 444 5.03 -42.60 12.12
C SER A 444 4.62 -43.77 13.02
N LYS A 445 3.56 -43.57 13.83
CA LYS A 445 3.05 -44.58 14.79
C LYS A 445 1.82 -45.31 14.28
N LYS A 446 1.52 -45.20 12.98
CA LYS A 446 0.33 -45.79 12.36
C LYS A 446 0.19 -47.29 12.66
N GLU A 447 1.24 -48.08 12.48
CA GLU A 447 1.19 -49.53 12.71
C GLU A 447 0.88 -49.87 14.17
N LEU A 448 1.55 -49.18 15.11
CA LEU A 448 1.33 -49.36 16.55
C LEU A 448 -0.08 -48.92 16.96
N ARG A 449 -0.56 -47.79 16.45
CA ARG A 449 -1.94 -47.32 16.66
C ARG A 449 -2.95 -48.35 16.14
N ASP A 450 -2.75 -48.86 14.94
CA ASP A 450 -3.66 -49.82 14.32
C ASP A 450 -3.66 -51.16 15.10
N TYR A 451 -2.51 -51.56 15.64
CA TYR A 451 -2.39 -52.71 16.55
C TYR A 451 -3.16 -52.49 17.87
N LEU A 452 -2.98 -51.34 18.52
CA LEU A 452 -3.72 -50.97 19.74
C LEU A 452 -5.24 -50.94 19.47
N ILE A 453 -5.67 -50.38 18.34
CA ILE A 453 -7.06 -50.39 17.90
C ILE A 453 -7.60 -51.81 17.72
N LYS A 454 -6.81 -52.75 17.16
CA LYS A 454 -7.22 -54.17 17.06
C LYS A 454 -7.40 -54.78 18.45
N ILE A 455 -6.50 -54.49 19.39
CA ILE A 455 -6.59 -54.98 20.78
C ILE A 455 -7.85 -54.46 21.49
N MET A 456 -8.27 -53.22 21.22
CA MET A 456 -9.52 -52.67 21.76
C MET A 456 -10.75 -53.54 21.42
N LYS A 457 -10.70 -54.31 20.33
CA LYS A 457 -11.80 -55.17 19.86
C LYS A 457 -11.74 -56.59 20.45
N ILE A 458 -10.68 -56.96 21.16
CA ILE A 458 -10.52 -58.31 21.73
C ILE A 458 -11.50 -58.49 22.90
N PRO A 459 -12.34 -59.54 22.92
CA PRO A 459 -13.30 -59.79 24.00
C PRO A 459 -12.62 -59.96 25.36
N GLU A 460 -13.26 -59.49 26.44
CA GLU A 460 -12.71 -59.54 27.80
C GLU A 460 -12.34 -60.96 28.27
N LYS A 461 -12.94 -62.00 27.66
CA LYS A 461 -12.63 -63.41 27.94
C LYS A 461 -11.17 -63.81 27.62
N MET A 462 -10.45 -63.08 26.77
CA MET A 462 -9.01 -63.29 26.53
C MET A 462 -8.09 -62.55 27.52
N ARG A 463 -8.63 -61.77 28.48
CA ARG A 463 -7.82 -61.14 29.55
C ARG A 463 -7.24 -62.13 30.57
N LYS A 464 -7.53 -63.43 30.45
CA LYS A 464 -6.96 -64.49 31.30
C LYS A 464 -5.41 -64.49 31.35
N PHE A 465 -4.75 -63.82 30.41
CA PHE A 465 -3.29 -63.73 30.35
C PHE A 465 -2.64 -62.56 31.12
N ASN A 466 -3.40 -61.75 31.87
CA ASN A 466 -2.87 -60.66 32.72
C ASN A 466 -1.91 -59.67 32.01
N LEU A 467 -2.04 -59.52 30.69
CA LEU A 467 -1.20 -58.61 29.90
C LEU A 467 -1.74 -57.18 30.01
N ASN A 468 -0.96 -56.29 30.65
CA ASN A 468 -1.32 -54.88 30.82
C ASN A 468 -0.85 -54.06 29.61
N ILE A 469 -1.62 -54.11 28.52
CA ILE A 469 -1.30 -53.38 27.29
C ILE A 469 -1.88 -51.96 27.35
N GLY A 470 -1.03 -50.96 27.27
CA GLY A 470 -1.45 -49.55 27.24
C GLY A 470 -0.36 -48.62 26.74
N ILE A 471 -0.62 -47.31 26.81
CA ILE A 471 0.34 -46.27 26.43
C ILE A 471 0.92 -45.67 27.72
N PRO A 472 2.24 -45.69 27.91
CA PRO A 472 2.88 -45.09 29.09
C PRO A 472 2.67 -43.57 29.13
N CYS A 473 2.61 -42.97 30.32
CA CYS A 473 2.62 -41.50 30.46
C CYS A 473 3.99 -40.93 30.11
N CYS A 474 4.08 -39.61 29.84
CA CYS A 474 5.34 -38.94 29.46
C CYS A 474 6.50 -39.37 30.39
N ASN A 475 6.30 -39.30 31.72
CA ASN A 475 7.33 -39.66 32.71
C ASN A 475 7.72 -41.15 32.66
N CYS A 476 6.76 -42.06 32.50
CA CYS A 476 7.07 -43.49 32.42
C CYS A 476 7.71 -43.85 31.08
N PHE A 477 7.35 -43.17 29.99
CA PHE A 477 7.99 -43.35 28.70
C PHE A 477 9.47 -42.95 28.78
N GLU A 478 9.76 -41.78 29.32
CA GLU A 478 11.12 -41.29 29.52
C GLU A 478 11.95 -42.22 30.42
N GLN A 479 11.37 -42.67 31.54
CA GLN A 479 12.03 -43.61 32.46
C GLN A 479 12.33 -44.97 31.83
N VAL A 480 11.45 -45.47 30.95
CA VAL A 480 11.58 -46.81 30.35
C VAL A 480 12.46 -46.79 29.11
N PHE A 481 12.40 -45.74 28.30
CA PHE A 481 13.05 -45.68 26.98
C PHE A 481 14.24 -44.71 26.92
N SER A 482 14.47 -43.89 27.97
CA SER A 482 15.52 -42.85 27.99
C SER A 482 15.42 -41.85 26.83
N GLU A 483 14.20 -41.61 26.35
CA GLU A 483 13.87 -40.68 25.26
C GLU A 483 12.92 -39.59 25.78
N GLU A 484 13.17 -38.33 25.40
CA GLU A 484 12.22 -37.25 25.68
C GLU A 484 10.93 -37.48 24.89
N PRO A 485 9.76 -37.57 25.57
CA PRO A 485 8.51 -37.73 24.86
C PRO A 485 8.14 -36.42 24.15
N ASN A 486 7.61 -36.52 22.92
CA ASN A 486 7.02 -35.39 22.18
C ASN A 486 5.73 -34.86 22.87
N CYS A 487 5.86 -34.34 24.10
CA CYS A 487 4.81 -33.70 24.86
C CYS A 487 4.97 -32.18 24.62
N VAL A 488 4.15 -31.58 23.76
CA VAL A 488 4.08 -30.11 23.64
C VAL A 488 3.49 -29.60 24.95
N ILE A 489 4.34 -29.16 25.87
CA ILE A 489 3.88 -28.55 27.12
C ILE A 489 3.27 -27.20 26.74
N SER A 490 1.93 -27.12 26.73
CA SER A 490 1.26 -25.83 26.79
C SER A 490 1.50 -25.27 28.19
N ASN A 491 2.50 -24.41 28.34
CA ASN A 491 2.64 -23.58 29.54
C ASN A 491 1.34 -22.78 29.71
N ARG A 492 0.61 -23.04 30.80
CA ARG A 492 -0.47 -22.19 31.28
C ARG A 492 0.11 -21.08 32.15
#